data_AF-A0A9C8W2I8-F1
#
_entry.id   AF-A0A9C8W2I8-F1
#
_cell.length_a   1.000
_cell.length_b   1.000
_cell.length_c   1.000
_cell.angle_alpha   90.00
_cell.angle_beta   90.00
_cell.angle_gamma   90.00
#
_symmetry.space_group_name_H-M   'P 1'
#
loop_
_entity.id
_entity.type
_entity.pdbx_description
1 polymer ?
#
loop_
_entity_poly.entity_id
_entity_poly.type
_entity_poly.pdbx_seq_one_letter_code
_entity_poly.pdbx_strand_id
1 'polypeptide(L)'
;MKTRGLFLLFTGNGKGKTTAALGLAFRALGHGQRVAMIQFIKGSWKYGELESAKRFSDLLDFHVMGRGFTWKSDDLDRDIALAREAWRFARATIAENRHQLVILDELTYLVSYGMIPEQEVIDTLASRPPAMHVVITGRGAGQGLIEAADLVTEMREVKHPYSRGIKAQRGIEF
;
A
#
# COMPACT_ATOMS: atom_id res chain seq x y z
N MET A 1 -25.87 -5.62 -14.34
CA MET A 1 -24.72 -4.96 -13.67
C MET A 1 -23.45 -5.48 -14.30
N LYS A 2 -22.43 -4.62 -14.53
CA LYS A 2 -21.13 -5.03 -15.10
C LYS A 2 -20.07 -5.02 -14.01
N THR A 3 -19.18 -6.01 -14.01
CA THR A 3 -18.01 -6.06 -13.13
C THR A 3 -16.90 -5.17 -13.70
N ARG A 4 -16.14 -4.51 -12.82
CA ARG A 4 -14.94 -3.73 -13.16
C ARG A 4 -13.95 -3.74 -12.00
N GLY A 5 -12.71 -3.40 -12.28
CA GLY A 5 -11.69 -3.12 -11.30
C GLY A 5 -12.07 -1.94 -10.41
N LEU A 6 -11.70 -2.02 -9.14
CA LEU A 6 -12.05 -1.04 -8.11
C LEU A 6 -10.80 -0.42 -7.51
N PHE A 7 -10.86 0.86 -7.21
CA PHE A 7 -9.87 1.55 -6.40
C PHE A 7 -10.38 1.68 -4.96
N LEU A 8 -9.69 1.03 -4.03
CA LEU A 8 -9.98 1.07 -2.60
C LEU A 8 -8.91 1.90 -1.88
N LEU A 9 -9.35 2.73 -0.95
CA LEU A 9 -8.48 3.56 -0.11
C LEU A 9 -8.70 3.23 1.36
N PHE A 10 -7.67 2.71 2.03
CA PHE A 10 -7.66 2.44 3.46
C PHE A 10 -6.80 3.47 4.19
N THR A 11 -7.46 4.43 4.83
CA THR A 11 -6.83 5.59 5.47
C THR A 11 -7.16 5.69 6.96
N GLY A 12 -6.78 6.79 7.60
CA GLY A 12 -7.09 7.09 9.00
C GLY A 12 -6.00 6.67 10.00
N ASN A 13 -6.16 7.13 11.23
CA ASN A 13 -5.14 7.01 12.27
C ASN A 13 -5.14 5.68 13.05
N GLY A 14 -6.20 4.89 12.92
CA GLY A 14 -6.32 3.58 13.55
C GLY A 14 -5.41 2.53 12.92
N LYS A 15 -5.05 1.52 13.72
CA LYS A 15 -4.42 0.29 13.25
C LYS A 15 -5.40 -0.48 12.36
N GLY A 16 -4.90 -1.06 11.28
CA GLY A 16 -5.63 -2.05 10.48
C GLY A 16 -5.48 -1.91 8.96
N LYS A 17 -4.96 -0.78 8.45
CA LYS A 17 -5.01 -0.43 7.02
C LYS A 17 -4.30 -1.47 6.16
N THR A 18 -3.02 -1.70 6.44
CA THR A 18 -2.20 -2.72 5.79
C THR A 18 -2.76 -4.13 6.00
N THR A 19 -3.19 -4.48 7.22
CA THR A 19 -3.77 -5.81 7.50
C THR A 19 -5.09 -6.05 6.74
N ALA A 20 -5.90 -5.02 6.51
CA ALA A 20 -7.10 -5.13 5.69
C ALA A 20 -6.76 -5.32 4.21
N ALA A 21 -5.74 -4.61 3.70
CA ALA A 21 -5.23 -4.82 2.34
C ALA A 21 -4.68 -6.25 2.15
N LEU A 22 -3.93 -6.75 3.12
CA LEU A 22 -3.46 -8.14 3.15
C LEU A 22 -4.60 -9.16 3.24
N GLY A 23 -5.68 -8.84 3.96
CA GLY A 23 -6.88 -9.66 3.97
C GLY A 23 -7.53 -9.77 2.58
N LEU A 24 -7.51 -8.68 1.79
CA LEU A 24 -7.94 -8.72 0.39
C LEU A 24 -6.98 -9.53 -0.47
N ALA A 25 -5.67 -9.39 -0.27
CA ALA A 25 -4.67 -10.23 -0.94
C ALA A 25 -4.95 -11.71 -0.68
N PHE A 26 -5.15 -12.10 0.57
CA PHE A 26 -5.43 -13.48 0.93
C PHE A 26 -6.73 -14.00 0.29
N ARG A 27 -7.77 -13.17 0.20
CA ARG A 27 -8.99 -13.51 -0.53
C ARG A 27 -8.72 -13.73 -2.02
N ALA A 28 -7.98 -12.83 -2.67
CA ALA A 28 -7.64 -12.96 -4.10
C ALA A 28 -6.80 -14.22 -4.36
N LEU A 29 -5.79 -14.48 -3.52
CA LEU A 29 -4.94 -15.68 -3.58
C LEU A 29 -5.75 -16.96 -3.42
N GLY A 30 -6.75 -16.98 -2.53
CA GLY A 30 -7.68 -18.11 -2.38
C GLY A 30 -8.52 -18.42 -3.62
N HIS A 31 -8.64 -17.46 -4.55
CA HIS A 31 -9.26 -17.62 -5.86
C HIS A 31 -8.25 -17.86 -6.99
N GLY A 32 -6.98 -18.13 -6.67
CA GLY A 32 -5.91 -18.36 -7.66
C GLY A 32 -5.51 -17.10 -8.43
N GLN A 33 -5.87 -15.91 -7.93
CA GLN A 33 -5.54 -14.65 -8.57
C GLN A 33 -4.12 -14.21 -8.21
N ARG A 34 -3.45 -13.57 -9.17
CA ARG A 34 -2.13 -12.95 -8.96
C ARG A 34 -2.28 -11.61 -8.25
N VAL A 35 -1.45 -11.39 -7.25
CA VAL A 35 -1.42 -10.19 -6.41
C VAL A 35 -0.01 -9.59 -6.44
N ALA A 36 0.08 -8.26 -6.56
CA ALA A 36 1.30 -7.52 -6.28
C ALA A 36 1.10 -6.69 -5.01
N MET A 37 2.06 -6.74 -4.09
CA MET A 37 2.11 -5.83 -2.95
C MET A 37 3.43 -5.06 -2.99
N ILE A 38 3.32 -3.73 -3.04
CA ILE A 38 4.44 -2.80 -3.10
C ILE A 38 4.37 -1.93 -1.85
N GLN A 39 5.35 -2.08 -0.96
CA GLN A 39 5.47 -1.27 0.25
C GLN A 39 6.43 -0.12 0.01
N PHE A 40 6.01 1.11 0.31
CA PHE A 40 6.81 2.32 0.07
C PHE A 40 7.61 2.79 1.30
N ILE A 41 7.25 2.33 2.49
CA ILE A 41 7.96 2.63 3.73
C ILE A 41 8.48 1.35 4.36
N LYS A 42 9.75 1.39 4.77
CA LYS A 42 10.41 0.32 5.51
C LYS A 42 10.09 0.41 6.99
N GLY A 43 9.51 -0.63 7.58
CA GLY A 43 9.73 -0.91 9.00
C GLY A 43 11.11 -1.56 9.23
N SER A 44 11.84 -1.25 10.26
CA SER A 44 13.21 -1.78 10.43
C SER A 44 13.28 -3.27 10.86
N TRP A 45 12.17 -4.02 10.83
CA TRP A 45 12.00 -5.28 11.55
C TRP A 45 11.52 -6.43 10.64
N LYS A 46 11.82 -7.68 10.99
CA LYS A 46 11.27 -8.85 10.29
C LYS A 46 9.74 -8.89 10.52
N TYR A 47 8.94 -8.77 9.47
CA TYR A 47 7.48 -8.86 9.56
C TYR A 47 6.96 -10.20 9.05
N GLY A 48 5.94 -10.73 9.71
CA GLY A 48 5.35 -12.04 9.41
C GLY A 48 4.78 -12.17 8.00
N GLU A 49 4.39 -11.06 7.37
CA GLU A 49 3.81 -11.02 6.03
C GLU A 49 4.82 -11.41 4.95
N LEU A 50 6.06 -10.93 5.05
CA LEU A 50 7.11 -11.27 4.08
C LEU A 50 7.47 -12.76 4.15
N GLU A 51 7.51 -13.32 5.36
CA GLU A 51 7.70 -14.76 5.54
C GLU A 51 6.50 -15.57 5.03
N SER A 52 5.28 -15.07 5.23
CA SER A 52 4.06 -15.69 4.71
C SER A 52 3.99 -15.63 3.20
N ALA A 53 4.46 -14.55 2.58
CA ALA A 53 4.46 -14.36 1.13
C ALA A 53 5.27 -15.45 0.39
N LYS A 54 6.32 -15.99 1.01
CA LYS A 54 7.10 -17.11 0.46
C LYS A 54 6.26 -18.37 0.21
N ARG A 55 5.13 -18.53 0.90
CA ARG A 55 4.21 -19.66 0.71
C ARG A 55 3.30 -19.50 -0.51
N PHE A 56 3.28 -18.31 -1.11
CA PHE A 56 2.45 -17.95 -2.25
C PHE A 56 3.31 -17.41 -3.40
N SER A 57 4.59 -17.80 -3.48
CA SER A 57 5.56 -17.21 -4.42
C SER A 57 5.19 -17.35 -5.90
N ASP A 58 4.26 -18.24 -6.22
CA ASP A 58 3.68 -18.46 -7.54
C ASP A 58 2.59 -17.45 -7.91
N LEU A 59 1.95 -16.81 -6.92
CA LEU A 59 0.82 -15.89 -7.09
C LEU A 59 1.01 -14.51 -6.46
N LEU A 60 1.88 -14.35 -5.47
CA LEU A 60 2.12 -13.12 -4.75
C LEU A 60 3.52 -12.58 -5.03
N ASP A 61 3.56 -11.46 -5.74
CA ASP A 61 4.77 -10.66 -5.92
C ASP A 61 4.84 -9.62 -4.79
N PHE A 62 5.81 -9.76 -3.89
CA PHE A 62 5.97 -8.90 -2.72
C PHE A 62 7.23 -8.05 -2.82
N HIS A 63 7.07 -6.74 -2.96
CA HIS A 63 8.14 -5.78 -3.18
C HIS A 63 8.23 -4.79 -2.02
N VAL A 64 9.37 -4.78 -1.34
CA VAL A 64 9.68 -3.76 -0.33
C VAL A 64 10.57 -2.71 -0.98
N MET A 65 9.98 -1.55 -1.27
CA MET A 65 10.66 -0.40 -1.82
C MET A 65 10.91 0.64 -0.72
N GLY A 66 11.90 1.52 -0.92
CA GLY A 66 12.26 2.54 0.09
C GLY A 66 13.32 2.08 1.10
N ARG A 67 14.42 1.48 0.63
CA ARG A 67 15.64 1.29 1.45
C ARG A 67 16.16 2.65 1.93
N GLY A 68 15.68 3.14 3.07
CA GLY A 68 16.21 4.34 3.71
C GLY A 68 15.20 5.40 4.09
N PHE A 69 13.93 5.31 3.65
CA PHE A 69 12.94 6.29 4.07
C PHE A 69 12.62 6.09 5.56
N THR A 70 13.31 6.87 6.37
CA THR A 70 13.06 6.99 7.79
C THR A 70 12.74 8.45 8.05
N TRP A 71 11.87 8.71 9.01
CA TRP A 71 11.52 10.03 9.53
C TRP A 71 12.71 10.88 10.02
N LYS A 72 13.94 10.38 9.88
CA LYS A 72 15.21 10.91 10.36
C LYS A 72 16.27 10.95 9.25
N SER A 73 15.89 10.90 7.98
CA SER A 73 16.86 11.00 6.89
C SER A 73 17.47 12.39 6.85
N ASP A 74 18.79 12.46 6.77
CA ASP A 74 19.55 13.71 6.65
C ASP A 74 19.66 14.17 5.17
N ASP A 75 19.13 13.39 4.21
CA ASP A 75 19.25 13.62 2.76
C ASP A 75 17.89 13.46 2.07
N LEU A 76 17.16 14.58 1.99
CA LEU A 76 15.82 14.65 1.41
C LEU A 76 15.81 14.37 -0.10
N ASP A 77 16.84 14.82 -0.83
CA ASP A 77 16.92 14.64 -2.28
C ASP A 77 17.06 13.16 -2.64
N ARG A 78 17.87 12.42 -1.86
CA ARG A 78 17.97 10.96 -1.99
C ARG A 78 16.65 10.26 -1.70
N ASP A 79 15.93 10.67 -0.68
CA ASP A 79 14.63 10.07 -0.33
C ASP A 79 13.59 10.30 -1.43
N ILE A 80 13.55 11.51 -2.01
CA ILE A 80 12.70 11.81 -3.16
C ILE A 80 13.08 10.94 -4.36
N ALA A 81 14.38 10.77 -4.65
CA ALA A 81 14.83 9.93 -5.76
C ALA A 81 14.39 8.47 -5.59
N LEU A 82 14.52 7.92 -4.38
CA LEU A 82 14.07 6.55 -4.05
C LEU A 82 12.54 6.41 -4.12
N ALA A 83 11.79 7.40 -3.63
CA ALA A 83 10.34 7.44 -3.75
C ALA A 83 9.89 7.45 -5.22
N ARG A 84 10.55 8.25 -6.05
CA ARG A 84 10.30 8.30 -7.50
C ARG A 84 10.63 6.99 -8.20
N GLU A 85 11.70 6.32 -7.80
CA GLU A 85 12.04 4.99 -8.32
C GLU A 85 10.99 3.94 -7.95
N ALA A 86 10.60 3.89 -6.67
CA ALA A 86 9.55 3.00 -6.18
C ALA A 86 8.23 3.22 -6.94
N TRP A 87 7.89 4.48 -7.21
CA TRP A 87 6.70 4.83 -7.97
C TRP A 87 6.76 4.45 -9.44
N ARG A 88 7.92 4.66 -10.10
CA ARG A 88 8.12 4.15 -11.46
C ARG A 88 7.92 2.64 -11.53
N PHE A 89 8.44 1.91 -10.55
CA PHE A 89 8.24 0.46 -10.45
C PHE A 89 6.76 0.09 -10.29
N ALA A 90 6.02 0.79 -9.41
CA ALA A 90 4.59 0.56 -9.23
C ALA A 90 3.77 0.84 -10.49
N ARG A 91 4.08 1.93 -11.21
CA ARG A 91 3.45 2.25 -12.50
C ARG A 91 3.71 1.16 -13.54
N ALA A 92 4.94 0.66 -13.62
CA ALA A 92 5.30 -0.45 -14.51
C ALA A 92 4.51 -1.72 -14.15
N THR A 93 4.45 -2.07 -12.86
CA THR A 93 3.70 -3.23 -12.36
C THR A 93 2.21 -3.16 -12.75
N ILE A 94 1.59 -1.99 -12.61
CA ILE A 94 0.19 -1.75 -13.03
C ILE A 94 0.04 -1.92 -14.56
N ALA A 95 0.96 -1.33 -15.33
CA ALA A 95 0.90 -1.36 -16.80
C ALA A 95 1.12 -2.76 -17.39
N GLU A 96 1.91 -3.62 -16.74
CA GLU A 96 2.15 -5.00 -17.15
C GLU A 96 0.89 -5.87 -17.13
N ASN A 97 -0.15 -5.48 -16.37
CA ASN A 97 -1.45 -6.15 -16.32
C ASN A 97 -1.36 -7.66 -16.00
N ARG A 98 -0.39 -8.06 -15.17
CA ARG A 98 -0.19 -9.45 -14.74
C ARG A 98 -0.99 -9.81 -13.48
N HIS A 99 -1.41 -8.80 -12.71
CA HIS A 99 -2.04 -8.96 -11.40
C HIS A 99 -3.49 -8.53 -11.44
N GLN A 100 -4.36 -9.27 -10.75
CA GLN A 100 -5.76 -8.87 -10.58
C GLN A 100 -5.92 -7.86 -9.43
N LEU A 101 -5.00 -7.87 -8.47
CA LEU A 101 -4.95 -6.94 -7.35
C LEU A 101 -3.53 -6.38 -7.19
N VAL A 102 -3.42 -5.06 -7.15
CA VAL A 102 -2.18 -4.34 -6.80
C VAL A 102 -2.40 -3.57 -5.50
N ILE A 103 -1.55 -3.79 -4.51
CA ILE A 103 -1.56 -3.09 -3.24
C ILE A 103 -0.38 -2.13 -3.20
N LEU A 104 -0.69 -0.85 -3.02
CA LEU A 104 0.25 0.26 -2.90
C LEU A 104 0.26 0.69 -1.42
N ASP A 105 1.05 -0.04 -0.63
CA ASP A 105 1.04 0.07 0.82
C ASP A 105 1.89 1.26 1.29
N GLU A 106 1.28 2.11 2.12
CA GLU A 106 1.86 3.34 2.67
C GLU A 106 2.22 4.40 1.61
N LEU A 107 1.57 4.35 0.42
CA LEU A 107 1.78 5.32 -0.66
C LEU A 107 1.37 6.75 -0.28
N THR A 108 0.36 6.92 0.58
CA THR A 108 -0.14 8.26 0.96
C THR A 108 0.94 9.14 1.59
N TYR A 109 1.97 8.53 2.20
CA TYR A 109 3.10 9.27 2.76
C TYR A 109 3.96 9.93 1.67
N LEU A 110 4.20 9.26 0.55
CA LEU A 110 4.98 9.85 -0.55
C LEU A 110 4.23 11.04 -1.17
N VAL A 111 2.90 10.97 -1.21
CA VAL A 111 2.05 12.07 -1.67
C VAL A 111 2.05 13.23 -0.66
N SER A 112 1.77 12.94 0.61
CA SER A 112 1.69 13.98 1.66
C SER A 112 3.03 14.66 1.96
N TYR A 113 4.16 14.00 1.73
CA TYR A 113 5.50 14.61 1.78
C TYR A 113 5.93 15.30 0.49
N GLY A 114 5.05 15.40 -0.52
CA GLY A 114 5.35 16.09 -1.77
C GLY A 114 6.40 15.39 -2.63
N MET A 115 6.72 14.12 -2.34
CA MET A 115 7.69 13.35 -3.13
C MET A 115 7.11 12.97 -4.50
N ILE A 116 5.79 12.77 -4.55
CA ILE A 116 5.03 12.46 -5.76
C ILE A 116 3.75 13.31 -5.79
N PRO A 117 3.41 13.95 -6.92
CA PRO A 117 2.15 14.67 -7.08
C PRO A 117 0.95 13.73 -6.95
N GLU A 118 -0.07 14.14 -6.21
CA GLU A 118 -1.31 13.37 -6.07
C GLU A 118 -1.97 13.09 -7.43
N GLN A 119 -1.99 14.09 -8.32
CA GLN A 119 -2.56 13.95 -9.66
C GLN A 119 -1.87 12.85 -10.49
N GLU A 120 -0.55 12.68 -10.34
CA GLU A 120 0.17 11.61 -11.04
C GLU A 120 -0.31 10.22 -10.61
N VAL A 121 -0.66 10.05 -9.33
CA VAL A 121 -1.26 8.83 -8.80
C VAL A 121 -2.65 8.64 -9.40
N ILE A 122 -3.50 9.66 -9.35
CA ILE A 122 -4.87 9.60 -9.89
C ILE A 122 -4.87 9.24 -11.38
N ASP A 123 -4.02 9.87 -12.18
CA ASP A 123 -3.92 9.62 -13.63
C ASP A 123 -3.46 8.18 -13.92
N THR A 124 -2.51 7.67 -13.12
CA THR A 124 -2.07 6.27 -13.21
C THR A 124 -3.22 5.32 -12.88
N LEU A 125 -4.00 5.61 -11.83
CA LEU A 125 -5.15 4.78 -11.46
C LEU A 125 -6.25 4.84 -12.50
N ALA A 126 -6.50 6.00 -13.11
CA ALA A 126 -7.51 6.17 -14.16
C ALA A 126 -7.15 5.39 -15.44
N SER A 127 -5.85 5.27 -15.75
CA SER A 127 -5.34 4.55 -16.93
C SER A 127 -5.04 3.07 -16.70
N ARG A 128 -5.25 2.56 -15.48
CA ARG A 128 -4.99 1.14 -15.14
C ARG A 128 -5.86 0.18 -15.97
N PRO A 129 -5.45 -1.09 -16.11
CA PRO A 129 -6.28 -2.11 -16.76
C PRO A 129 -7.70 -2.18 -16.17
N PRO A 130 -8.78 -2.20 -16.98
CA PRO A 130 -10.14 -2.01 -16.49
C PRO A 130 -10.65 -3.03 -15.47
N ALA A 131 -10.04 -4.22 -15.42
CA ALA A 131 -10.40 -5.30 -14.49
C ALA A 131 -9.52 -5.31 -13.22
N MET A 132 -8.45 -4.50 -13.17
CA MET A 132 -7.50 -4.50 -12.06
C MET A 132 -8.07 -3.77 -10.84
N HIS A 133 -8.04 -4.46 -9.70
CA HIS A 133 -8.26 -3.83 -8.40
C HIS A 133 -6.97 -3.19 -7.91
N VAL A 134 -7.09 -2.00 -7.32
CA VAL A 134 -5.98 -1.32 -6.67
C VAL A 134 -6.38 -0.94 -5.27
N VAL A 135 -5.50 -1.17 -4.30
CA VAL A 135 -5.67 -0.73 -2.92
C VAL A 135 -4.54 0.21 -2.57
N ILE A 136 -4.87 1.42 -2.10
CA ILE A 136 -3.90 2.32 -1.46
C ILE A 136 -4.11 2.29 0.04
N THR A 137 -3.02 2.21 0.79
CA THR A 137 -3.05 2.37 2.24
C THR A 137 -2.21 3.56 2.68
N GLY A 138 -2.53 4.05 3.87
CA GLY A 138 -1.67 4.93 4.64
C GLY A 138 -2.44 6.07 5.31
N ARG A 139 -1.75 6.91 6.08
CA ARG A 139 -2.40 8.03 6.78
C ARG A 139 -2.46 9.26 5.89
N GLY A 140 -3.36 10.20 6.21
CA GLY A 140 -3.38 11.52 5.58
C GLY A 140 -3.61 11.49 4.07
N ALA A 141 -4.45 10.58 3.58
CA ALA A 141 -4.84 10.57 2.18
C ALA A 141 -5.43 11.93 1.78
N GLY A 142 -4.99 12.46 0.64
CA GLY A 142 -5.49 13.73 0.11
C GLY A 142 -6.91 13.61 -0.44
N GLN A 143 -7.56 14.76 -0.61
CA GLN A 143 -8.95 14.84 -1.05
C GLN A 143 -9.14 14.26 -2.46
N GLY A 144 -8.16 14.46 -3.36
CA GLY A 144 -8.22 13.91 -4.71
C GLY A 144 -8.25 12.38 -4.72
N LEU A 145 -7.44 11.73 -3.87
CA LEU A 145 -7.48 10.27 -3.73
C LEU A 145 -8.80 9.76 -3.13
N ILE A 146 -9.39 10.50 -2.20
CA ILE A 146 -10.69 10.16 -1.60
C ILE A 146 -11.78 10.22 -2.66
N GLU A 147 -11.81 11.28 -3.48
CA GLU A 147 -12.79 11.46 -4.55
C GLU A 147 -12.63 10.46 -5.69
N ALA A 148 -11.40 10.09 -6.02
CA ALA A 148 -11.12 9.11 -7.07
C ALA A 148 -11.42 7.66 -6.66
N ALA A 149 -11.50 7.36 -5.36
CA ALA A 149 -11.71 6.01 -4.85
C ALA A 149 -13.16 5.53 -5.00
N ASP A 150 -13.31 4.27 -5.41
CA ASP A 150 -14.60 3.58 -5.43
C ASP A 150 -15.08 3.20 -4.03
N LEU A 151 -14.14 3.02 -3.09
CA LEU A 151 -14.40 2.73 -1.68
C LEU A 151 -13.33 3.37 -0.82
N VAL A 152 -13.76 4.10 0.21
CA VAL A 152 -12.88 4.66 1.23
C VAL A 152 -13.27 4.09 2.60
N THR A 153 -12.29 3.57 3.34
CA THR A 153 -12.45 3.21 4.74
C THR A 153 -11.47 4.02 5.59
N GLU A 154 -12.03 4.83 6.49
CA GLU A 154 -11.26 5.56 7.49
C GLU A 154 -11.18 4.73 8.78
N MET A 155 -10.01 4.18 9.06
CA MET A 155 -9.74 3.52 10.32
C MET A 155 -9.51 4.57 11.39
N ARG A 156 -10.48 4.74 12.29
CA ARG A 156 -10.37 5.65 13.43
C ARG A 156 -9.79 4.94 14.63
N GLU A 157 -8.82 5.57 15.29
CA GLU A 157 -8.27 5.05 16.54
C GLU A 157 -9.24 5.34 17.69
N VAL A 158 -10.12 4.38 18.00
CA VAL A 158 -10.99 4.48 19.18
C VAL A 158 -10.21 4.15 20.46
N LYS A 159 -9.30 3.18 20.39
CA LYS A 159 -8.38 2.79 21.47
C LYS A 159 -7.18 2.05 20.87
N HIS A 160 -5.99 2.27 21.41
CA HIS A 160 -4.78 1.54 21.02
C HIS A 160 -3.99 1.10 22.27
N PRO A 161 -3.43 -0.13 22.32
CA PRO A 161 -2.67 -0.60 23.48
C PRO A 161 -1.43 0.26 23.78
N TYR A 162 -0.83 0.86 22.75
CA TYR A 162 0.30 1.80 22.88
C TYR A 162 0.03 2.97 23.82
N SER A 163 -1.21 3.52 23.84
CA SER A 163 -1.55 4.64 24.75
C SER A 163 -1.50 4.26 26.23
N ARG A 164 -1.43 2.95 26.53
CA ARG A 164 -1.23 2.39 27.88
C ARG A 164 0.18 1.86 28.10
N GLY A 165 1.14 2.21 27.24
CA GLY A 165 2.54 1.79 27.35
C GLY A 165 2.80 0.33 26.94
N ILE A 166 1.82 -0.36 26.37
CA ILE A 166 2.01 -1.72 25.85
C ILE A 166 2.78 -1.64 24.54
N LYS A 167 3.94 -2.29 24.49
CA LYS A 167 4.84 -2.33 23.33
C LYS A 167 4.29 -3.22 22.23
N ALA A 168 4.76 -2.99 21.00
CA ALA A 168 4.47 -3.84 19.84
C ALA A 168 4.83 -5.31 20.09
N GLN A 169 3.97 -6.22 19.66
CA GLN A 169 4.07 -7.66 19.86
C GLN A 169 4.14 -8.40 18.53
N ARG A 170 4.97 -9.45 18.49
CA ARG A 170 5.09 -10.34 17.34
C ARG A 170 3.76 -11.05 17.06
N GLY A 171 3.34 -11.07 15.80
CA GLY A 171 2.07 -11.61 15.32
C GLY A 171 0.88 -10.64 15.43
N ILE A 172 1.07 -9.46 16.03
CA ILE A 172 0.01 -8.44 16.19
C ILE A 172 0.40 -7.13 15.51
N GLU A 173 1.57 -6.60 15.80
CA GLU A 173 2.12 -5.39 15.19
C GLU A 173 3.18 -5.66 14.12
N PHE A 174 3.87 -6.81 14.20
CA PHE A 174 4.90 -7.24 13.24
C PHE A 174 5.07 -8.77 13.22
#